data_AF-A0A3A5AT20-F1
#
_entry.id   AF-A0A3A5AT20-F1
#
_cell.length_a   1.000
_cell.length_b   1.000
_cell.length_c   1.000
_cell.angle_alpha   90.00
_cell.angle_beta   90.00
_cell.angle_gamma   90.00
#
_symmetry.space_group_name_H-M   'P 1'
#
loop_
_entity.id
_entity.type
_entity.pdbx_description
1 polymer ?
#
loop_
_entity_poly.entity_id
_entity_poly.type
_entity_poly.pdbx_seq_one_letter_code
_entity_poly.pdbx_strand_id
1 'polypeptide(L)'
;MSLLPPPTSREEDRPLHENVRLLASTLGSIVRRMEGEECYSAVEHLRTACRERRHGTPPASNLEDLLSLVDSFPLQMAAKVARAFTLFFLLINTAEQVHRVRRRRAHENDPDAPPQPASFLWAIEQLEKRGYDAEQVADVLSRMEIRPVLTAHPTEATRSSVLTLQARVADKLLARDWASPSERTDLEESIEAEVELLWLTSEVRPG
;
A
#
# COMPACT_ATOMS: atom_id res chain seq x y z
N MET A 1 21.97 0.04 -21.98
CA MET A 1 22.64 -0.05 -20.66
C MET A 1 21.64 0.46 -19.63
N SER A 2 20.88 -0.46 -19.02
CA SER A 2 19.75 -0.15 -18.13
C SER A 2 20.28 0.33 -16.78
N LEU A 3 19.91 1.54 -16.35
CA LEU A 3 20.37 2.18 -15.12
C LEU A 3 19.60 1.75 -13.85
N LEU A 4 18.75 0.73 -13.94
CA LEU A 4 18.14 0.13 -12.76
C LEU A 4 18.33 -1.38 -12.82
N PRO A 5 18.87 -1.99 -11.75
CA PRO A 5 18.89 -3.44 -11.64
C PRO A 5 17.45 -3.96 -11.77
N PRO A 6 17.25 -5.15 -12.38
CA PRO A 6 15.94 -5.79 -12.33
C PRO A 6 15.52 -5.86 -10.86
N PRO A 7 14.22 -5.67 -10.51
CA PRO A 7 13.79 -5.83 -9.14
C PRO A 7 14.07 -7.28 -8.75
N THR A 8 15.19 -7.49 -8.07
CA THR A 8 15.40 -8.65 -7.24
C THR A 8 14.33 -8.50 -6.18
N SER A 9 13.30 -9.34 -6.21
CA SER A 9 12.44 -9.47 -5.04
C SER A 9 13.38 -9.90 -3.92
N ARG A 10 13.79 -8.95 -3.07
CA ARG A 10 14.65 -9.26 -1.93
C ARG A 10 13.88 -10.27 -1.09
N GLU A 11 14.53 -11.25 -0.48
CA GLU A 11 13.82 -12.19 0.42
C GLU A 11 13.03 -11.43 1.50
N GLU A 12 13.57 -10.27 1.89
CA GLU A 12 12.96 -9.29 2.77
C GLU A 12 11.58 -8.79 2.31
N ASP A 13 11.27 -8.79 1.01
CA ASP A 13 9.99 -8.33 0.45
C ASP A 13 8.95 -9.44 0.32
N ARG A 14 9.30 -10.69 0.64
CA ARG A 14 8.35 -11.82 0.62
C ARG A 14 7.09 -11.55 1.47
N PRO A 15 7.19 -11.04 2.71
CA PRO A 15 6.00 -10.74 3.52
C PRO A 15 5.10 -9.65 2.91
N LEU A 16 5.66 -8.71 2.16
CA LEU A 16 4.88 -7.71 1.42
C LEU A 16 4.10 -8.37 0.29
N HIS A 17 4.75 -9.20 -0.51
CA HIS A 17 4.09 -9.90 -1.62
C HIS A 17 2.98 -10.84 -1.13
N GLU A 18 3.16 -11.50 0.01
CA GLU A 18 2.12 -12.34 0.63
C GLU A 18 0.91 -11.51 1.04
N ASN A 19 1.12 -10.37 1.72
CA ASN A 19 0.03 -9.46 2.09
C ASN A 19 -0.70 -8.91 0.85
N VAL A 20 0.04 -8.49 -0.18
CA VAL A 20 -0.57 -7.98 -1.43
C VAL A 20 -1.40 -9.06 -2.11
N ARG A 21 -0.92 -10.31 -2.16
CA ARG A 21 -1.68 -11.44 -2.72
C ARG A 21 -2.94 -11.73 -1.92
N LEU A 22 -2.84 -11.78 -0.60
CA LEU A 22 -3.99 -11.96 0.29
C LEU A 22 -5.05 -10.91 -0.01
N LEU A 23 -4.71 -9.62 0.13
CA LEU A 23 -5.66 -8.53 -0.07
C LEU A 23 -6.25 -8.49 -1.50
N ALA A 24 -5.43 -8.74 -2.52
CA ALA A 24 -5.90 -8.80 -3.91
C ALA A 24 -6.90 -9.95 -4.12
N SER A 25 -6.63 -11.12 -3.54
CA SER A 25 -7.52 -12.28 -3.62
C SER A 25 -8.83 -12.04 -2.86
N THR A 26 -8.76 -11.43 -1.68
CA THR A 26 -9.92 -11.04 -0.87
C THR A 26 -10.81 -10.07 -1.65
N LEU A 27 -10.24 -9.01 -2.21
CA LEU A 27 -10.99 -8.04 -3.02
C LEU A 27 -11.60 -8.71 -4.26
N GLY A 28 -10.86 -9.56 -4.96
CA GLY A 28 -11.37 -10.31 -6.12
C GLY A 28 -12.57 -11.19 -5.77
N SER A 29 -12.51 -11.91 -4.64
CA SER A 29 -13.62 -12.72 -4.13
C SER A 29 -14.85 -11.88 -3.81
N ILE A 30 -14.65 -10.71 -3.17
CA ILE A 30 -15.74 -9.76 -2.86
C ILE A 30 -16.39 -9.23 -4.14
N VAL A 31 -15.59 -8.77 -5.11
CA VAL A 31 -16.11 -8.28 -6.41
C VAL A 31 -16.91 -9.36 -7.11
N ARG A 32 -16.38 -10.59 -7.17
CA ARG A 32 -17.08 -11.73 -7.78
C ARG A 32 -18.40 -12.03 -7.07
N ARG A 33 -18.39 -12.05 -5.72
CA ARG A 33 -19.57 -12.37 -4.89
C ARG A 33 -20.65 -11.29 -4.98
N MET A 34 -20.27 -10.01 -4.99
CA MET A 34 -21.22 -8.90 -4.90
C MET A 34 -21.67 -8.39 -6.27
N GLU A 35 -20.79 -8.39 -7.27
CA GLU A 35 -21.05 -7.78 -8.59
C GLU A 35 -21.14 -8.82 -9.73
N GLY A 36 -20.78 -10.08 -9.45
CA GLY A 36 -20.85 -11.18 -10.41
C GLY A 36 -19.58 -11.40 -11.23
N GLU A 37 -19.59 -12.49 -12.01
CA GLU A 37 -18.44 -12.97 -12.79
C GLU A 37 -18.01 -12.01 -13.90
N GLU A 38 -18.98 -11.31 -14.51
CA GLU A 38 -18.72 -10.36 -15.60
C GLU A 38 -17.86 -9.18 -15.10
N CYS A 39 -18.22 -8.61 -13.95
CA CYS A 39 -17.47 -7.51 -13.34
C CYS A 39 -16.08 -7.95 -12.89
N TYR A 40 -15.98 -9.11 -12.23
CA TYR A 40 -14.69 -9.69 -11.85
C TYR A 40 -13.78 -9.88 -13.07
N SER A 41 -14.34 -10.44 -14.16
CA SER A 41 -13.61 -10.69 -15.40
C SER A 41 -13.15 -9.39 -16.07
N ALA A 42 -13.98 -8.34 -16.06
CA ALA A 42 -13.60 -7.02 -16.56
C ALA A 42 -12.42 -6.42 -15.78
N VAL A 43 -12.43 -6.50 -14.45
CA VAL A 43 -11.33 -6.04 -13.59
C VAL A 43 -10.04 -6.82 -13.88
N GLU A 44 -10.11 -8.16 -13.89
CA GLU A 44 -8.92 -9.00 -14.09
C GLU A 44 -8.34 -8.89 -15.50
N HIS A 45 -9.19 -8.75 -16.52
CA HIS A 45 -8.76 -8.52 -17.89
C HIS A 45 -8.00 -7.19 -17.99
N LEU A 46 -8.58 -6.10 -17.49
CA LEU A 46 -7.93 -4.78 -17.51
C LEU A 46 -6.63 -4.78 -16.69
N ARG A 47 -6.60 -5.44 -15.52
CA ARG A 47 -5.41 -5.58 -14.68
C ARG A 47 -4.28 -6.30 -15.40
N THR A 48 -4.61 -7.40 -16.10
CA THR A 48 -3.65 -8.23 -16.82
C THR A 48 -3.08 -7.51 -18.04
N ALA A 49 -3.94 -6.90 -18.85
CA ALA A 49 -3.53 -6.17 -20.04
C ALA A 49 -2.64 -4.95 -19.69
N CYS A 50 -2.99 -4.20 -18.65
CA CYS A 50 -2.14 -3.11 -18.12
C CYS A 50 -0.77 -3.61 -17.64
N ARG A 51 -0.73 -4.77 -16.97
CA ARG A 51 0.52 -5.39 -16.50
C ARG A 51 1.40 -5.82 -17.68
N GLU A 52 0.84 -6.52 -18.65
CA GLU A 52 1.56 -6.97 -19.86
C GLU A 52 2.14 -5.79 -20.64
N ARG A 53 1.35 -4.73 -20.80
CA ARG A 53 1.80 -3.48 -21.41
C ARG A 53 2.97 -2.85 -20.65
N ARG A 54 2.92 -2.77 -19.32
CA ARG A 54 4.00 -2.21 -18.49
C ARG A 54 5.29 -3.02 -18.62
N HIS A 55 5.21 -4.34 -18.77
CA HIS A 55 6.37 -5.22 -18.89
C HIS A 55 6.81 -5.46 -20.34
N GLY A 56 6.10 -4.92 -21.33
CA GLY A 56 6.38 -5.14 -22.75
C GLY A 56 6.29 -6.62 -23.16
N THR A 57 5.45 -7.41 -22.49
CA THR A 57 5.31 -8.86 -22.75
C THR A 57 4.38 -9.09 -23.93
N PRO A 58 4.84 -9.65 -25.07
CA PRO A 58 3.95 -9.94 -26.21
C PRO A 58 2.91 -11.02 -25.85
N PRO A 59 1.65 -10.93 -26.32
CA PRO A 59 1.06 -9.84 -27.12
C PRO A 59 0.50 -8.71 -26.22
N ALA A 60 1.32 -7.70 -25.93
CA ALA A 60 0.88 -6.56 -25.11
C ALA A 60 -0.08 -5.66 -25.91
N SER A 61 -1.27 -5.42 -25.35
CA SER A 61 -2.19 -4.39 -25.86
C SER A 61 -1.51 -3.02 -25.91
N ASN A 62 -1.80 -2.26 -26.96
CA ASN A 62 -1.38 -0.87 -27.02
C ASN A 62 -2.28 0.00 -26.10
N LEU A 63 -1.97 1.29 -25.93
CA LEU A 63 -2.79 2.16 -25.08
C LEU A 63 -4.20 2.38 -25.64
N GLU A 64 -4.33 2.47 -26.96
CA GLU A 64 -5.60 2.69 -27.66
C GLU A 64 -6.56 1.50 -27.48
N ASP A 65 -6.05 0.27 -27.49
CA ASP A 65 -6.82 -0.94 -27.20
C ASP A 65 -7.39 -0.92 -25.77
N LEU A 66 -6.59 -0.50 -24.79
CA LEU A 66 -7.00 -0.41 -23.38
C LEU A 66 -8.06 0.68 -23.17
N LEU A 67 -7.88 1.85 -23.81
CA LEU A 67 -8.85 2.93 -23.77
C LEU A 67 -10.17 2.50 -24.42
N SER A 68 -10.10 1.84 -25.58
CA SER A 68 -11.28 1.31 -26.27
C SER A 68 -12.02 0.27 -25.42
N LEU A 69 -11.30 -0.58 -24.68
CA LEU A 69 -11.90 -1.53 -23.74
C LEU A 69 -12.65 -0.79 -22.62
N VAL A 70 -12.06 0.25 -22.03
CA VAL A 70 -12.70 1.04 -20.98
C VAL A 70 -13.94 1.77 -21.54
N ASP A 71 -13.84 2.35 -22.73
CA ASP A 71 -14.96 3.05 -23.39
C ASP A 71 -16.10 2.10 -23.78
N SER A 72 -15.82 0.80 -23.96
CA SER A 72 -16.85 -0.20 -24.25
C SER A 72 -17.71 -0.58 -23.04
N PHE A 73 -17.28 -0.25 -21.82
CA PHE A 73 -18.03 -0.61 -20.62
C PHE A 73 -19.29 0.24 -20.46
N PRO A 74 -20.45 -0.37 -20.13
CA PRO A 74 -21.58 0.38 -19.63
C PRO A 74 -21.16 1.21 -18.41
N LEU A 75 -21.72 2.42 -18.25
CA LEU A 75 -21.32 3.36 -17.17
C LEU A 75 -21.29 2.71 -15.78
N GLN A 76 -22.28 1.85 -15.48
CA GLN A 76 -22.34 1.13 -14.20
C GLN A 76 -21.18 0.13 -14.04
N MET A 77 -20.79 -0.56 -15.11
CA MET A 77 -19.63 -1.46 -15.12
C MET A 77 -18.33 -0.65 -14.95
N ALA A 78 -18.18 0.44 -15.71
CA ALA A 78 -17.01 1.32 -15.60
C ALA A 78 -16.82 1.87 -14.18
N ALA A 79 -17.91 2.27 -13.51
CA ALA A 79 -17.88 2.74 -12.13
C ALA A 79 -17.42 1.65 -11.14
N LYS A 80 -17.90 0.41 -11.29
CA LYS A 80 -17.49 -0.73 -10.45
C LYS A 80 -16.04 -1.11 -10.69
N VAL A 81 -15.60 -1.15 -11.95
CA VAL A 81 -14.20 -1.42 -12.33
C VAL A 81 -13.28 -0.34 -11.75
N ALA A 82 -13.62 0.94 -11.92
CA ALA A 82 -12.85 2.04 -11.35
C ALA A 82 -12.74 1.92 -9.82
N ARG A 83 -13.83 1.60 -9.13
CA ARG A 83 -13.83 1.38 -7.68
C ARG A 83 -12.94 0.20 -7.26
N ALA A 84 -12.96 -0.90 -7.99
CA ALA A 84 -12.08 -2.03 -7.73
C ALA A 84 -10.61 -1.65 -7.83
N PHE A 85 -10.21 -0.84 -8.82
CA PHE A 85 -8.85 -0.33 -8.91
C PHE A 85 -8.51 0.62 -7.77
N THR A 86 -9.41 1.54 -7.39
CA THR A 86 -9.17 2.44 -6.26
C THR A 86 -8.91 1.66 -4.97
N LEU A 87 -9.77 0.69 -4.65
CA LEU A 87 -9.60 -0.15 -3.47
C LEU A 87 -8.38 -1.05 -3.56
N PHE A 88 -8.06 -1.58 -4.74
CA PHE A 88 -6.82 -2.34 -4.96
C PHE A 88 -5.58 -1.50 -4.62
N PHE A 89 -5.50 -0.26 -5.08
CA PHE A 89 -4.37 0.63 -4.77
C PHE A 89 -4.35 1.03 -3.29
N LEU A 90 -5.51 1.28 -2.68
CA LEU A 90 -5.61 1.54 -1.24
C LEU A 90 -5.05 0.36 -0.42
N LEU A 91 -5.42 -0.86 -0.80
CA LEU A 91 -4.99 -2.08 -0.13
C LEU A 91 -3.48 -2.36 -0.33
N ILE A 92 -2.93 -2.11 -1.53
CA ILE A 92 -1.49 -2.19 -1.76
C ILE A 92 -0.75 -1.19 -0.88
N ASN A 93 -1.19 0.07 -0.85
CA ASN A 93 -0.58 1.10 -0.01
C ASN A 93 -0.60 0.69 1.47
N THR A 94 -1.67 0.04 1.91
CA THR A 94 -1.81 -0.50 3.27
C THR A 94 -0.79 -1.62 3.53
N ALA A 95 -0.64 -2.57 2.60
CA ALA A 95 0.36 -3.63 2.71
C ALA A 95 1.80 -3.07 2.74
N GLU A 96 2.10 -2.06 1.94
CA GLU A 96 3.38 -1.37 1.94
C GLU A 96 3.66 -0.65 3.26
N GLN A 97 2.66 0.05 3.83
CA GLN A 97 2.75 0.70 5.14
C GLN A 97 3.05 -0.33 6.24
N VAL A 98 2.32 -1.45 6.26
CA VAL A 98 2.57 -2.56 7.20
C VAL A 98 3.99 -3.11 7.03
N HIS A 99 4.44 -3.30 5.79
CA HIS A 99 5.80 -3.77 5.53
C HIS A 99 6.88 -2.79 6.00
N ARG A 100 6.66 -1.48 5.82
CA ARG A 100 7.56 -0.44 6.36
C ARG A 100 7.65 -0.52 7.88
N VAL A 101 6.53 -0.73 8.58
CA VAL A 101 6.51 -0.92 10.04
C VAL A 101 7.29 -2.17 10.44
N ARG A 102 7.10 -3.30 9.73
CA ARG A 102 7.86 -4.55 9.98
C ARG A 102 9.36 -4.34 9.81
N ARG A 103 9.78 -3.72 8.70
CA ARG A 103 11.18 -3.41 8.39
C ARG A 103 11.81 -2.52 9.45
N ARG A 104 11.07 -1.49 9.89
CA ARG A 104 11.51 -0.60 10.96
C ARG A 104 11.72 -1.35 12.27
N ARG A 105 10.76 -2.18 12.70
CA ARG A 105 10.87 -2.98 13.94
C ARG A 105 12.02 -3.99 13.87
N ALA A 106 12.19 -4.67 12.73
CA ALA A 106 13.29 -5.61 12.54
C ALA A 106 14.65 -4.92 12.68
N HIS A 107 14.78 -3.72 12.12
CA HIS A 107 15.99 -2.92 12.26
C HIS A 107 16.22 -2.39 13.68
N GLU A 108 15.17 -1.93 14.38
CA GLU A 108 15.26 -1.46 15.77
C GLU A 108 15.62 -2.59 16.75
N ASN A 109 15.30 -3.85 16.41
CA ASN A 109 15.60 -5.02 17.24
C ASN A 109 16.93 -5.72 16.89
N ASP A 110 17.62 -5.29 15.83
CA ASP A 110 18.91 -5.84 15.43
C ASP A 110 20.04 -5.07 16.12
N PRO A 111 20.76 -5.68 17.09
CA PRO A 111 21.82 -4.98 17.84
C PRO A 111 22.99 -4.52 16.97
N ASP A 112 23.20 -5.18 15.83
CA ASP A 112 24.32 -4.92 14.91
C ASP A 112 23.90 -4.01 13.75
N ALA A 113 22.63 -3.61 13.68
CA ALA A 113 22.13 -2.77 12.61
C ALA A 113 22.72 -1.34 12.70
N PRO A 114 23.36 -0.83 11.62
CA PRO A 114 23.85 0.54 11.60
C PRO A 114 22.68 1.53 11.59
N PRO A 115 22.81 2.74 12.13
CA PRO A 115 21.73 3.71 12.15
C PRO A 115 21.13 3.96 10.76
N GLN A 116 19.81 3.93 10.63
CA GLN A 116 19.16 4.16 9.34
C GLN A 116 19.56 5.52 8.76
N PRO A 117 19.88 5.62 7.46
CA PRO A 117 20.11 6.90 6.82
C PRO A 117 18.98 7.89 7.09
N ALA A 118 19.33 9.14 7.40
CA ALA A 118 18.39 10.21 7.80
C ALA A 118 17.60 9.95 9.10
N SER A 119 17.95 8.93 9.90
CA SER A 119 17.48 8.81 11.29
C SER A 119 18.21 9.81 12.20
N PHE A 120 17.65 10.03 13.39
CA PHE A 120 18.25 10.92 14.39
C PHE A 120 19.66 10.48 14.80
N LEU A 121 19.83 9.19 15.11
CA LEU A 121 21.13 8.63 15.48
C LEU A 121 22.14 8.74 14.34
N TRP A 122 21.73 8.40 13.10
CA TRP A 122 22.57 8.57 11.93
C TRP A 122 23.01 10.03 11.75
N ALA A 123 22.09 10.99 11.92
CA ALA A 123 22.40 12.41 11.79
C ALA A 123 23.43 12.87 12.83
N ILE A 124 23.30 12.43 14.08
CA ILE A 124 24.28 12.70 15.14
C ILE A 124 25.65 12.13 14.77
N GLU A 125 25.74 10.87 14.34
CA GLU A 125 27.01 10.28 13.92
C GLU A 125 27.64 11.01 12.74
N GLN A 126 26.84 11.52 11.80
CA GLN A 126 27.36 12.31 10.69
C GLN A 126 27.89 13.67 11.15
N LEU A 127 27.27 14.29 12.17
CA LEU A 127 27.74 15.55 12.74
C LEU A 127 29.05 15.35 13.50
N GLU A 128 29.16 14.28 14.29
CA GLU A 128 30.40 13.89 14.96
C GLU A 128 31.53 13.64 13.94
N LYS A 129 31.27 12.88 12.87
CA LYS A 129 32.24 12.62 11.77
C LYS A 129 32.69 13.88 11.04
N ARG A 130 31.90 14.96 11.10
CA ARG A 130 32.23 16.28 10.53
C ARG A 130 32.95 17.20 11.52
N GLY A 131 33.19 16.73 12.75
CA GLY A 131 33.94 17.46 13.78
C GLY A 131 33.09 18.40 14.64
N TYR A 132 31.77 18.25 14.66
CA TYR A 132 30.91 18.99 15.58
C TYR A 132 30.89 18.32 16.94
N ASP A 133 31.04 19.11 18.01
CA ASP A 133 30.96 18.61 19.38
C ASP A 133 29.50 18.54 19.89
N ALA A 134 29.31 17.84 21.01
CA ALA A 134 27.98 17.63 21.58
C ALA A 134 27.30 18.93 22.05
N GLU A 135 28.07 19.93 22.47
CA GLU A 135 27.53 21.21 22.97
C GLU A 135 26.97 22.04 21.82
N GLN A 136 27.69 22.08 20.69
CA GLN A 136 27.25 22.71 19.44
C GLN A 136 25.95 22.08 18.91
N VAL A 137 25.87 20.75 18.92
CA VAL A 137 24.66 20.04 18.48
C VAL A 137 23.49 20.31 19.43
N ALA A 138 23.74 20.31 20.75
CA ALA A 138 22.71 20.59 21.75
C ALA A 138 22.16 22.03 21.65
N ASP A 139 23.01 23.03 21.40
CA ASP A 139 22.56 24.42 21.22
C ASP A 139 21.62 24.55 20.01
N VAL A 140 21.96 23.93 18.87
CA VAL A 140 21.09 23.94 17.68
C VAL A 140 19.76 23.24 17.95
N LEU A 141 19.79 22.05 18.57
CA LEU A 141 18.57 21.31 18.91
C LEU A 141 17.67 22.10 19.87
N SER A 142 18.25 22.85 20.81
CA SER A 142 17.50 23.65 21.78
C SER A 142 16.72 24.82 21.14
N ARG A 143 17.13 25.26 19.94
CA ARG A 143 16.51 26.36 19.19
C ARG A 143 15.73 25.87 17.98
N MET A 144 15.76 24.57 17.69
CA MET A 144 15.09 24.00 16.52
C MET A 144 13.58 23.99 16.73
N GLU A 145 12.85 24.52 15.75
CA GLU A 145 11.40 24.50 15.77
C GLU A 145 10.86 23.85 14.48
N ILE A 146 10.04 22.82 14.65
CA ILE A 146 9.34 22.15 13.55
C ILE A 146 7.86 22.47 13.69
N ARG A 147 7.30 23.17 12.70
CA ARG A 147 5.87 23.48 12.62
C ARG A 147 5.26 22.81 11.38
N PRO A 148 4.70 21.60 11.51
CA PRO A 148 3.96 20.98 10.41
C PRO A 148 2.74 21.85 10.08
N VAL A 149 2.66 22.37 8.86
CA VAL A 149 1.46 23.07 8.37
C VAL A 149 0.65 22.07 7.58
N LEU A 150 -0.44 21.59 8.17
CA LEU A 150 -1.39 20.75 7.47
C LEU A 150 -2.20 21.62 6.51
N THR A 151 -2.01 21.39 5.22
CA THR A 151 -2.83 22.03 4.19
C THR A 151 -3.99 21.12 3.85
N ALA A 152 -5.12 21.71 3.46
CA ALA A 152 -6.19 20.93 2.85
C ALA A 152 -5.66 20.35 1.54
N HIS A 153 -5.71 19.03 1.37
CA HIS A 153 -5.41 18.42 0.09
C HIS A 153 -6.59 18.68 -0.86
N PRO A 154 -6.40 19.38 -1.99
CA PRO A 154 -7.49 19.92 -2.79
C PRO A 154 -8.37 18.85 -3.47
N THR A 155 -7.97 17.58 -3.44
CA THR A 155 -8.68 16.47 -4.12
C THR A 155 -9.02 15.26 -3.25
N GLU A 156 -8.58 15.21 -1.98
CA GLU A 156 -8.78 14.03 -1.13
C GLU A 156 -9.32 14.42 0.25
N ALA A 157 -10.60 14.74 0.32
CA ALA A 157 -11.34 14.62 1.57
C ALA A 157 -11.65 13.12 1.82
N THR A 158 -10.61 12.30 1.95
CA THR A 158 -10.77 10.87 2.27
C THR A 158 -11.62 10.76 3.53
N ARG A 159 -12.78 10.10 3.43
CA ARG A 159 -13.72 9.98 4.54
C ARG A 159 -13.01 9.33 5.73
N SER A 160 -13.22 9.86 6.94
CA SER A 160 -12.67 9.28 8.17
C SER A 160 -12.97 7.79 8.29
N SER A 161 -14.13 7.32 7.79
CA SER A 161 -14.48 5.91 7.77
C SER A 161 -13.52 5.05 6.95
N VAL A 162 -13.09 5.53 5.78
CA VAL A 162 -12.12 4.82 4.92
C VAL A 162 -10.78 4.70 5.64
N LEU A 163 -10.30 5.79 6.25
CA LEU A 163 -9.06 5.78 7.04
C LEU A 163 -9.15 4.82 8.23
N THR A 164 -10.28 4.78 8.92
CA THR A 164 -10.51 3.84 10.03
C THR A 164 -10.50 2.38 9.57
N LEU A 165 -11.20 2.06 8.47
CA LEU A 165 -11.21 0.71 7.90
C LEU A 165 -9.81 0.30 7.43
N GLN A 166 -9.08 1.21 6.80
CA GLN A 166 -7.70 1.00 6.37
C GLN A 166 -6.78 0.68 7.56
N ALA A 167 -6.88 1.45 8.65
CA ALA A 167 -6.11 1.20 9.87
C ALA A 167 -6.44 -0.19 10.47
N ARG A 168 -7.72 -0.58 10.50
CA ARG A 168 -8.13 -1.90 10.98
C ARG A 168 -7.59 -3.05 10.13
N VAL A 169 -7.49 -2.88 8.81
CA VAL A 169 -6.83 -3.87 7.94
C VAL A 169 -5.34 -3.94 8.27
N ALA A 170 -4.66 -2.79 8.43
CA ALA A 170 -3.25 -2.75 8.80
C ALA A 170 -2.95 -3.44 10.14
N ASP A 171 -3.76 -3.19 11.16
CA ASP A 171 -3.63 -3.79 12.48
C ASP A 171 -3.76 -5.31 12.43
N LYS A 172 -4.72 -5.84 11.67
CA LYS A 172 -4.91 -7.30 11.50
C LYS A 172 -3.75 -7.94 10.75
N LEU A 173 -3.21 -7.27 9.73
CA LEU A 173 -2.02 -7.76 9.02
C LEU A 173 -0.78 -7.81 9.92
N LEU A 174 -0.62 -6.83 10.83
CA LEU A 174 0.45 -6.84 11.84
C LEU A 174 0.23 -7.94 12.89
N ALA A 175 -1.01 -8.17 13.33
CA ALA A 175 -1.34 -9.22 14.29
C ALA A 175 -1.05 -10.63 13.73
N ARG A 176 -1.23 -10.82 12.42
CA ARG A 176 -0.99 -12.09 11.72
C ARG A 176 0.45 -12.62 11.85
N ASP A 177 1.41 -11.73 12.11
CA ASP A 177 2.84 -12.09 12.25
C ASP A 177 3.08 -13.02 13.45
N TRP A 178 2.30 -12.86 14.52
CA TRP A 178 2.46 -13.58 15.79
C TRP A 178 1.35 -14.59 16.07
N ALA A 179 0.35 -14.63 15.20
CA ALA A 179 -0.83 -15.48 15.34
C ALA A 179 -0.52 -16.96 15.07
N SER A 180 -1.11 -17.83 15.89
CA SER A 180 -1.21 -19.26 15.64
C SER A 180 -2.04 -19.57 14.38
N PRO A 181 -1.96 -20.79 13.81
CA PRO A 181 -2.73 -21.12 12.60
C PRO A 181 -4.24 -20.86 12.71
N SER A 182 -4.86 -21.13 13.87
CA SER A 182 -6.30 -20.87 14.08
C SER A 182 -6.59 -19.37 14.11
N GLU A 183 -5.80 -18.59 14.86
CA GLU A 183 -5.96 -17.13 14.93
C GLU A 183 -5.72 -16.46 13.58
N ARG A 184 -4.86 -17.03 12.73
CA ARG A 184 -4.65 -16.53 11.36
C ARG A 184 -5.91 -16.67 10.51
N THR A 185 -6.64 -17.78 10.63
CA THR A 185 -7.91 -17.96 9.93
C THR A 185 -8.92 -16.90 10.40
N ASP A 186 -9.07 -16.71 11.71
CA ASP A 186 -9.98 -15.70 12.27
C ASP A 186 -9.60 -14.28 11.82
N LEU A 187 -8.31 -13.96 11.76
CA LEU A 187 -7.80 -12.69 11.25
C LEU A 187 -8.07 -12.50 9.76
N GLU A 188 -7.94 -13.55 8.95
CA GLU A 188 -8.22 -13.51 7.50
C GLU A 188 -9.71 -13.29 7.22
N GLU A 189 -10.60 -13.97 7.94
CA GLU A 189 -12.05 -13.72 7.89
C GLU A 189 -12.38 -12.27 8.30
N SER A 190 -11.72 -11.80 9.36
CA SER A 190 -11.90 -10.43 9.83
C SER A 190 -11.36 -9.39 8.83
N ILE A 191 -10.26 -9.69 8.12
CA ILE A 191 -9.77 -8.86 7.00
C ILE A 191 -10.79 -8.82 5.87
N GLU A 192 -11.37 -9.97 5.49
CA GLU A 192 -12.43 -10.00 4.47
C GLU A 192 -13.59 -9.08 4.83
N ALA A 193 -14.06 -9.13 6.08
CA ALA A 193 -15.14 -8.26 6.53
C ALA A 193 -14.79 -6.76 6.42
N GLU A 194 -13.57 -6.35 6.79
CA GLU A 194 -13.16 -4.94 6.66
C GLU A 194 -13.02 -4.51 5.18
N VAL A 195 -12.52 -5.40 4.31
CA VAL A 195 -12.42 -5.13 2.87
C VAL A 195 -13.81 -5.05 2.22
N GLU A 196 -14.76 -5.87 2.66
CA GLU A 196 -16.15 -5.77 2.21
C GLU A 196 -16.80 -4.46 2.68
N LEU A 197 -16.53 -4.02 3.92
CA LEU A 197 -16.97 -2.70 4.39
C LEU A 197 -16.37 -1.56 3.58
N LEU A 198 -15.11 -1.67 3.15
CA LEU A 198 -14.49 -0.73 2.20
C LEU A 198 -15.23 -0.74 0.85
N TRP A 199 -15.58 -1.93 0.34
CA TRP A 199 -16.38 -2.08 -0.88
C TRP A 199 -17.77 -1.47 -0.75
N LEU A 200 -18.39 -1.49 0.43
CA LEU A 200 -19.71 -0.91 0.65
C LEU A 200 -19.65 0.60 0.94
N THR A 201 -18.53 1.10 1.48
CA THR A 201 -18.38 2.50 1.86
C THR A 201 -18.05 3.38 0.65
N SER A 202 -18.97 4.26 0.25
CA SER A 202 -18.69 5.21 -0.85
C SER A 202 -17.51 6.12 -0.50
N GLU A 203 -16.48 6.12 -1.35
CA GLU A 203 -15.28 6.97 -1.18
C GLU A 203 -15.58 8.43 -1.54
N VAL A 204 -16.55 8.68 -2.43
CA VAL A 204 -16.93 10.00 -2.92
C VAL A 204 -18.11 10.54 -2.11
N ARG A 205 -17.99 11.77 -1.58
CA ARG A 205 -19.14 12.49 -1.02
C ARG A 205 -20.09 12.83 -2.18
N PRO A 206 -21.42 12.62 -2.05
CA PRO A 206 -22.36 13.27 -2.95
C PRO A 206 -22.12 14.78 -2.84
N GLY A 207 -21.85 15.43 -3.97
CA GLY A 207 -21.77 16.89 -4.07
C GLY A 207 -23.12 17.55 -3.82
#